data_AF-A0A6N4T6A2-F1
#
_entry.id   AF-A0A6N4T6A2-F1
#
_cell.length_a   1.000
_cell.length_b   1.000
_cell.length_c   1.000
_cell.angle_alpha   90.00
_cell.angle_beta   90.00
_cell.angle_gamma   90.00
#
_symmetry.space_group_name_H-M   'P 1'
#
loop_
_entity.id
_entity.type
_entity.pdbx_description
1 polymer ?
#
loop_
_entity_poly.entity_id
_entity_poly.type
_entity_poly.pdbx_seq_one_letter_code
_entity_poly.pdbx_strand_id
1 'polypeptide(L)'
;MAQLMPASAYRVDEILNTISLGLIVLDADQTVLLWNGWVERYSGIPASQALGKHVSEAFEELPSRAILSAITNTLSYGLPVVLSNALHRSPLPLFQRGEQEVEKKRIDQSVTITPITAEDGARQCLIQISDSTTSIKREKILRTHSEVLKREATTDSLTGIYNRRFFDEHYKMAIGHAVRHHVPLTVFMVDIDYFKEYNDNYGHVAGDKALIQVAAALRKQLLRATDVLARFGGEEFILMLPNMAPDIAMLFAEKLRTAVWDLNIPHFKSHISQRISVSIGFSNYHKHPDVDANALLKCADAALYEAKKAGRNQSYFLPLQQFNTQTTAPAGTLHKSISH
;
A
#
# COMPACT_ATOMS: atom_id res chain seq x y z
N MET A 1 -28.23 -42.64 -39.64
CA MET A 1 -29.05 -41.76 -38.79
C MET A 1 -28.62 -40.32 -38.99
N ALA A 2 -29.09 -39.70 -40.09
CA ALA A 2 -28.99 -38.26 -40.29
C ALA A 2 -30.29 -37.67 -39.72
N GLN A 3 -30.23 -37.13 -38.51
CA GLN A 3 -31.36 -36.45 -37.89
C GLN A 3 -31.19 -34.96 -38.14
N LEU A 4 -32.06 -34.45 -39.02
CA LEU A 4 -32.14 -33.06 -39.44
C LEU A 4 -32.24 -32.13 -38.22
N MET A 5 -31.31 -31.19 -38.11
CA MET A 5 -31.50 -29.96 -37.34
C MET A 5 -32.59 -29.11 -38.02
N PRO A 6 -33.50 -28.45 -37.28
CA PRO A 6 -34.58 -27.67 -37.90
C PRO A 6 -34.01 -26.46 -38.65
N ALA A 7 -34.60 -26.17 -39.82
CA ALA A 7 -34.25 -25.02 -40.64
C ALA A 7 -34.75 -23.70 -40.01
N SER A 8 -33.77 -22.83 -39.74
CA SER A 8 -33.80 -21.45 -39.25
C SER A 8 -33.71 -21.26 -37.73
N ALA A 9 -32.67 -20.53 -37.30
CA ALA A 9 -32.86 -19.45 -36.33
C ALA A 9 -31.67 -18.47 -36.23
N TYR A 10 -30.42 -18.84 -36.56
CA TYR A 10 -29.26 -17.95 -36.37
C TYR A 10 -28.13 -18.22 -37.38
N ARG A 11 -27.43 -17.19 -37.85
CA ARG A 11 -26.20 -17.36 -38.66
C ARG A 11 -24.99 -17.49 -37.72
N VAL A 12 -24.08 -18.43 -37.99
CA VAL A 12 -22.85 -18.60 -37.19
C VAL A 12 -22.05 -17.29 -37.12
N ASP A 13 -21.99 -16.55 -38.22
CA ASP A 13 -21.36 -15.22 -38.28
C ASP A 13 -21.97 -14.21 -37.30
N GLU A 14 -23.30 -14.22 -37.13
CA GLU A 14 -23.99 -13.33 -36.18
C GLU A 14 -23.60 -13.66 -34.74
N ILE A 15 -23.49 -14.95 -34.42
CA ILE A 15 -23.05 -15.40 -33.09
C ILE A 15 -21.62 -14.91 -32.84
N LEU A 16 -20.69 -15.19 -33.75
CA LEU A 16 -19.28 -14.82 -33.61
C LEU A 16 -19.07 -13.31 -33.49
N ASN A 17 -19.90 -12.51 -34.15
CA ASN A 17 -19.83 -11.05 -34.14
C ASN A 17 -20.49 -10.39 -32.93
N THR A 18 -21.38 -11.11 -32.23
CA THR A 18 -22.06 -10.67 -31.00
C THR A 18 -21.18 -10.85 -29.77
N ILE A 19 -20.22 -11.80 -29.81
CA ILE A 19 -19.32 -12.05 -28.68
C ILE A 19 -18.39 -10.85 -28.47
N SER A 20 -18.16 -10.49 -27.21
CA SER A 20 -17.20 -9.44 -26.81
C SER A 20 -15.76 -9.96 -26.75
N LEU A 21 -15.37 -10.80 -27.72
CA LEU A 21 -14.07 -11.47 -27.79
C LEU A 21 -13.60 -11.43 -29.25
N GLY A 22 -12.34 -11.07 -29.45
CA GLY A 22 -11.69 -11.19 -30.75
C GLY A 22 -11.38 -12.64 -31.05
N LEU A 23 -11.82 -13.11 -32.22
CA LEU A 23 -11.58 -14.46 -32.68
C LEU A 23 -10.83 -14.40 -34.01
N ILE A 24 -9.69 -15.07 -34.07
CA ILE A 24 -8.92 -15.30 -35.29
C ILE A 24 -8.67 -16.81 -35.40
N VAL A 25 -8.94 -17.41 -36.56
CA VAL A 25 -8.53 -18.80 -36.84
C VAL A 25 -7.45 -18.76 -37.90
N LEU A 26 -6.39 -19.52 -37.67
CA LEU A 26 -5.28 -19.68 -38.61
C LEU A 26 -5.14 -21.15 -39.03
N ASP A 27 -4.77 -21.37 -40.30
CA ASP A 27 -4.36 -22.69 -40.77
C ASP A 27 -2.91 -23.05 -40.39
N ALA A 28 -2.42 -24.18 -40.89
CA ALA A 28 -1.06 -24.67 -40.64
C ALA A 28 0.03 -23.71 -41.18
N ASP A 29 -0.28 -22.96 -42.24
CA ASP A 29 0.59 -21.97 -42.87
C ASP A 29 0.42 -20.57 -42.25
N GLN A 30 -0.30 -20.48 -41.13
CA GLN A 30 -0.63 -19.23 -40.42
C GLN A 30 -1.46 -18.25 -41.28
N THR A 31 -2.21 -18.77 -42.23
CA THR A 31 -3.16 -18.01 -43.06
C THR A 31 -4.46 -17.79 -42.30
N VAL A 32 -4.98 -16.57 -42.36
CA VAL A 32 -6.22 -16.19 -41.68
C VAL A 32 -7.44 -16.83 -42.34
N LEU A 33 -8.12 -17.71 -41.61
CA LEU A 33 -9.36 -18.37 -42.00
C LEU A 33 -10.61 -17.70 -41.41
N LEU A 34 -10.46 -17.05 -40.25
CA LEU A 34 -11.55 -16.39 -39.55
C LEU A 34 -11.05 -15.07 -38.96
N TRP A 35 -11.87 -14.03 -39.09
CA TRP A 35 -11.62 -12.71 -38.54
C TRP A 35 -12.95 -12.09 -38.14
N ASN A 36 -13.34 -12.23 -36.88
CA ASN A 36 -14.68 -11.79 -36.47
C ASN A 36 -14.79 -10.26 -36.40
N GLY A 37 -16.02 -9.75 -36.36
CA GLY A 37 -16.34 -8.34 -36.31
C GLY A 37 -15.81 -7.63 -35.06
N TRP A 38 -15.48 -8.35 -33.99
CA TRP A 38 -14.73 -7.75 -32.89
C TRP A 38 -13.32 -7.37 -33.33
N VAL A 39 -12.58 -8.26 -33.99
CA VAL A 39 -11.22 -7.96 -34.49
C VAL A 39 -11.28 -6.88 -35.56
N GLU A 40 -12.27 -6.89 -36.46
CA GLU A 40 -12.46 -5.81 -37.44
C GLU A 40 -12.58 -4.44 -36.77
N ARG A 41 -13.41 -4.32 -35.73
CA ARG A 41 -13.64 -3.06 -35.02
C ARG A 41 -12.37 -2.53 -34.33
N TYR A 42 -11.58 -3.41 -33.72
CA TYR A 42 -10.39 -3.02 -32.96
C TYR A 42 -9.12 -2.89 -33.82
N SER A 43 -9.02 -3.61 -34.94
CA SER A 43 -7.92 -3.46 -35.90
C SER A 43 -8.16 -2.34 -36.90
N GLY A 44 -9.43 -2.03 -37.21
CA GLY A 44 -9.80 -1.15 -38.32
C GLY A 44 -9.75 -1.85 -39.69
N ILE A 45 -9.51 -3.16 -39.74
CA ILE A 45 -9.29 -3.93 -40.96
C ILE A 45 -10.50 -4.84 -41.20
N PRO A 46 -11.23 -4.66 -42.33
CA PRO A 46 -12.32 -5.55 -42.70
C PRO A 46 -11.84 -6.99 -42.93
N ALA A 47 -12.64 -7.99 -42.57
CA ALA A 47 -12.30 -9.41 -42.74
C ALA A 47 -11.98 -9.73 -44.21
N SER A 48 -12.67 -9.11 -45.17
CA SER A 48 -12.39 -9.26 -46.60
C SER A 48 -10.96 -8.88 -47.01
N GLN A 49 -10.27 -8.05 -46.23
CA GLN A 49 -8.87 -7.67 -46.45
C GLN A 49 -7.87 -8.54 -45.67
N ALA A 50 -8.32 -9.24 -44.63
CA ALA A 50 -7.48 -10.07 -43.76
C ALA A 50 -7.53 -11.55 -44.15
N LEU A 51 -8.69 -12.06 -44.54
CA LEU A 51 -8.90 -13.46 -44.91
C LEU A 51 -7.98 -13.87 -46.07
N GLY A 52 -7.36 -15.05 -45.96
CA GLY A 52 -6.44 -15.58 -46.96
C GLY A 52 -5.03 -14.98 -46.94
N LYS A 53 -4.75 -14.00 -46.06
CA LYS A 53 -3.39 -13.49 -45.85
C LYS A 53 -2.70 -14.22 -44.70
N HIS A 54 -1.38 -14.24 -44.73
CA HIS A 54 -0.58 -14.63 -43.57
C HIS A 54 -0.82 -13.66 -42.40
N VAL A 55 -0.90 -14.15 -41.16
CA VAL A 55 -1.25 -13.34 -39.98
C VAL A 55 -0.33 -12.12 -39.76
N SER A 56 0.94 -12.20 -40.15
CA SER A 56 1.90 -11.09 -40.06
C SER A 56 1.63 -9.96 -41.06
N GLU A 57 0.91 -10.25 -42.14
CA GLU A 57 0.56 -9.31 -43.22
C GLU A 57 -0.91 -8.85 -43.14
N ALA A 58 -1.72 -9.52 -42.33
CA ALA A 58 -3.12 -9.19 -42.11
C ALA A 58 -3.31 -7.89 -41.29
N PHE A 59 -2.27 -7.43 -40.60
CA PHE A 59 -2.27 -6.19 -39.82
C PHE A 59 -1.41 -5.09 -40.45
N GLU A 60 -1.77 -3.82 -40.24
CA GLU A 60 -0.97 -2.65 -40.68
C GLU A 60 0.41 -2.60 -40.00
N GLU A 61 0.48 -2.98 -38.72
CA GLU A 61 1.71 -3.09 -37.95
C GLU A 61 1.99 -4.56 -37.62
N LEU A 62 3.27 -4.92 -37.51
CA LEU A 62 3.65 -6.30 -37.21
C LEU A 62 3.19 -6.73 -35.80
N PRO A 63 2.51 -7.88 -35.66
CA PRO A 63 2.30 -8.52 -34.37
C PRO A 63 3.61 -8.73 -33.60
N SER A 64 3.53 -8.74 -32.28
CA SER A 64 4.72 -8.93 -31.44
C SER A 64 5.37 -10.30 -31.67
N ARG A 65 6.69 -10.39 -31.45
CA ARG A 65 7.40 -11.67 -31.54
C ARG A 65 6.84 -12.75 -30.61
N ALA A 66 6.31 -12.34 -29.45
CA ALA A 66 5.73 -13.25 -28.47
C ALA A 66 4.50 -13.99 -29.02
N ILE A 67 3.59 -13.28 -29.70
CA ILE A 67 2.40 -13.93 -30.26
C ILE A 67 2.72 -14.75 -31.50
N LEU A 68 3.62 -14.28 -32.36
CA LEU A 68 4.06 -15.06 -33.52
C LEU A 68 4.72 -16.37 -33.09
N SER A 69 5.60 -16.34 -32.09
CA SER A 69 6.19 -17.55 -31.51
C SER A 69 5.15 -18.46 -30.86
N ALA A 70 4.17 -17.90 -30.15
CA ALA A 70 3.10 -18.67 -29.53
C ALA A 70 2.24 -19.40 -30.58
N ILE A 71 1.88 -18.73 -31.69
CA ILE A 71 1.17 -19.33 -32.82
C ILE A 71 1.97 -20.50 -33.40
N THR A 72 3.25 -20.26 -33.73
CA THR A 72 4.13 -21.30 -34.29
C THR A 72 4.25 -22.50 -33.36
N ASN A 73 4.39 -22.27 -32.05
CA ASN A 73 4.49 -23.34 -31.07
C ASN A 73 3.16 -24.11 -30.94
N THR A 74 2.02 -23.43 -30.91
CA THR A 74 0.72 -24.12 -30.84
C THR A 74 0.47 -24.97 -32.08
N LEU A 75 0.79 -24.48 -33.28
CA LEU A 75 0.67 -25.26 -34.52
C LEU A 75 1.69 -26.41 -34.57
N SER A 76 2.92 -26.22 -34.08
CA SER A 76 3.95 -27.28 -34.13
C SER A 76 3.70 -28.39 -33.10
N TYR A 77 3.34 -28.01 -31.87
CA TYR A 77 3.27 -28.93 -30.73
C TYR A 77 1.85 -29.31 -30.30
N GLY A 78 0.82 -28.59 -30.75
CA GLY A 78 -0.56 -28.89 -30.39
C GLY A 78 -0.89 -28.59 -28.92
N LEU A 79 -0.21 -27.61 -28.32
CA LEU A 79 -0.45 -27.18 -26.94
C LEU A 79 -1.07 -25.78 -26.89
N PRO A 80 -2.06 -25.55 -26.01
CA PRO A 80 -2.62 -24.22 -25.81
C PRO A 80 -1.61 -23.29 -25.13
N VAL A 81 -1.60 -22.01 -25.54
CA VAL A 81 -0.72 -20.97 -24.99
C VAL A 81 -1.54 -19.78 -24.53
N VAL A 82 -1.21 -19.22 -23.36
CA VAL A 82 -1.83 -18.00 -22.84
C VAL A 82 -0.77 -16.91 -22.75
N LEU A 83 -1.03 -15.76 -23.40
CA LEU A 83 -0.26 -14.53 -23.26
C LEU A 83 -1.04 -13.59 -22.34
N SER A 84 -0.58 -13.48 -21.10
CA SER A 84 -1.21 -12.61 -20.11
C SER A 84 -0.91 -11.14 -20.38
N ASN A 85 -1.88 -10.27 -20.09
CA ASN A 85 -1.74 -8.81 -20.17
C ASN A 85 -0.62 -8.26 -19.25
N ALA A 86 -0.22 -9.00 -18.21
CA ALA A 86 0.82 -8.60 -17.26
C ALA A 86 2.23 -8.62 -17.90
N LEU A 87 2.50 -9.59 -18.78
CA LEU A 87 3.79 -9.75 -19.46
C LEU A 87 3.74 -9.27 -20.91
N HIS A 88 2.58 -9.38 -21.55
CA HIS A 88 2.37 -9.07 -22.95
C HIS A 88 1.16 -8.16 -23.07
N ARG A 89 1.36 -6.86 -22.83
CA ARG A 89 0.27 -5.87 -22.81
C ARG A 89 -0.47 -5.77 -24.14
N SER A 90 0.24 -5.63 -25.26
CA SER A 90 -0.40 -5.42 -26.57
C SER A 90 0.23 -6.29 -27.68
N PRO A 91 0.03 -7.63 -27.63
CA PRO A 91 0.64 -8.57 -28.55
C PRO A 91 0.18 -8.43 -30.00
N LEU A 92 -1.09 -8.05 -30.23
CA LEU A 92 -1.63 -7.72 -31.54
C LEU A 92 -1.82 -6.21 -31.69
N PRO A 93 -1.79 -5.67 -32.91
CA PRO A 93 -1.95 -4.25 -33.12
C PRO A 93 -3.43 -3.83 -33.13
N LEU A 94 -4.06 -3.89 -31.95
CA LEU A 94 -5.47 -3.58 -31.73
C LEU A 94 -5.61 -2.30 -30.91
N PHE A 95 -6.61 -1.48 -31.24
CA PHE A 95 -6.73 -0.12 -30.76
C PHE A 95 -8.12 0.20 -30.21
N GLN A 96 -8.17 1.10 -29.23
CA GLN A 96 -9.42 1.62 -28.67
C GLN A 96 -10.04 2.62 -29.65
N ARG A 97 -11.33 2.51 -29.96
CA ARG A 97 -12.06 3.49 -30.77
C ARG A 97 -12.57 4.62 -29.86
N GLY A 98 -11.99 5.81 -29.97
CA GLY A 98 -12.51 7.04 -29.35
C GLY A 98 -13.39 7.82 -30.33
N GLU A 99 -14.43 8.49 -29.83
CA GLU A 99 -15.34 9.34 -30.64
C GLU A 99 -14.66 10.63 -31.14
N GLN A 100 -13.52 11.02 -30.55
CA GLN A 100 -12.74 12.20 -30.92
C GLN A 100 -11.27 11.96 -30.55
N GLU A 101 -10.40 11.41 -31.41
CA GLU A 101 -8.95 11.44 -31.13
C GLU A 101 -8.06 11.22 -32.36
N VAL A 102 -7.00 12.03 -32.41
CA VAL A 102 -5.95 12.12 -33.44
C VAL A 102 -4.90 11.00 -33.29
N GLU A 103 -4.97 10.19 -32.22
CA GLU A 103 -3.94 9.20 -31.87
C GLU A 103 -4.55 7.82 -31.55
N LYS A 104 -4.12 6.76 -32.27
CA LYS A 104 -4.61 5.38 -32.06
C LYS A 104 -3.97 4.77 -30.80
N LYS A 105 -4.72 4.61 -29.71
CA LYS A 105 -4.23 3.98 -28.47
C LYS A 105 -4.38 2.45 -28.47
N ARG A 106 -3.29 1.70 -28.24
CA ARG A 106 -3.35 0.23 -28.11
C ARG A 106 -4.16 -0.22 -26.90
N ILE A 107 -4.92 -1.29 -27.05
CA ILE A 107 -5.57 -1.97 -25.93
C ILE A 107 -4.60 -2.89 -25.19
N ASP A 108 -4.80 -3.05 -23.88
CA ASP A 108 -4.22 -4.15 -23.11
C ASP A 108 -5.01 -5.43 -23.42
N GLN A 109 -4.32 -6.52 -23.77
CA GLN A 109 -4.94 -7.75 -24.28
C GLN A 109 -4.56 -8.95 -23.43
N SER A 110 -5.52 -9.83 -23.20
CA SER A 110 -5.24 -11.21 -22.80
C SER A 110 -5.54 -12.10 -23.99
N VAL A 111 -4.54 -12.89 -24.42
CA VAL A 111 -4.66 -13.74 -25.60
C VAL A 111 -4.51 -15.21 -25.22
N THR A 112 -5.45 -16.04 -25.67
CA THR A 112 -5.36 -17.50 -25.56
C THR A 112 -5.32 -18.08 -26.97
N ILE A 113 -4.33 -18.92 -27.26
CA ILE A 113 -4.17 -19.63 -28.53
C ILE A 113 -4.40 -21.10 -28.25
N THR A 114 -5.43 -21.68 -28.87
CA THR A 114 -5.83 -23.07 -28.66
C THR A 114 -5.74 -23.83 -29.98
N PRO A 115 -5.09 -25.01 -30.03
CA PRO A 115 -5.07 -25.80 -31.25
C PRO A 115 -6.46 -26.35 -31.54
N ILE A 116 -6.84 -26.35 -32.82
CA ILE A 116 -8.05 -26.99 -33.31
C ILE A 116 -7.69 -27.87 -34.50
N THR A 117 -8.53 -28.85 -34.80
CA THR A 117 -8.31 -29.77 -35.93
C THR A 117 -9.39 -29.53 -36.96
N ALA A 118 -8.98 -29.35 -38.22
CA ALA A 118 -9.89 -29.27 -39.36
C ALA A 118 -10.52 -30.64 -39.67
N GLU A 119 -11.57 -30.64 -40.50
CA GLU A 119 -12.25 -31.88 -40.91
C GLU A 119 -11.32 -32.85 -41.67
N ASP A 120 -10.35 -32.31 -42.42
CA ASP A 120 -9.33 -33.07 -43.15
C ASP A 120 -8.17 -33.55 -42.26
N GLY A 121 -8.22 -33.27 -40.95
CA GLY A 121 -7.18 -33.61 -39.98
C GLY A 121 -6.02 -32.62 -39.91
N ALA A 122 -6.01 -31.57 -40.74
CA ALA A 122 -5.00 -30.52 -40.67
C ALA A 122 -5.10 -29.76 -39.34
N ARG A 123 -3.94 -29.40 -38.78
CA ARG A 123 -3.88 -28.65 -37.52
C ARG A 123 -4.03 -27.16 -37.80
N GLN A 124 -4.89 -26.53 -37.04
CA GLN A 124 -5.19 -25.10 -37.07
C GLN A 124 -5.07 -24.54 -35.65
N CYS A 125 -5.19 -23.23 -35.48
CA CYS A 125 -5.30 -22.64 -34.15
C CYS A 125 -6.37 -21.55 -34.08
N LEU A 126 -7.08 -21.52 -32.95
CA LEU A 126 -7.99 -20.47 -32.57
C LEU A 126 -7.29 -19.50 -31.62
N ILE A 127 -7.23 -18.23 -31.99
CA ILE A 127 -6.74 -17.13 -31.18
C ILE A 127 -7.96 -16.40 -30.61
N GLN A 128 -8.01 -16.31 -29.29
CA GLN A 128 -9.03 -15.64 -28.51
C GLN A 128 -8.43 -14.41 -27.84
N ILE A 129 -9.03 -13.25 -28.03
CA ILE A 129 -8.48 -11.96 -27.60
C ILE A 129 -9.52 -11.23 -26.77
N SER A 130 -9.20 -10.87 -25.52
CA SER A 130 -10.04 -10.02 -24.69
C SER A 130 -9.38 -8.68 -24.39
N ASP A 131 -10.15 -7.60 -24.49
CA ASP A 131 -9.71 -6.27 -24.04
C ASP A 131 -9.75 -6.21 -22.51
N SER A 132 -8.57 -6.08 -21.91
CA SER A 132 -8.36 -5.96 -20.47
C SER A 132 -8.11 -4.53 -20.01
N THR A 133 -8.12 -3.55 -20.91
CA THR A 133 -7.71 -2.15 -20.66
C THR A 133 -8.50 -1.50 -19.53
N THR A 134 -9.83 -1.64 -19.56
CA THR A 134 -10.74 -1.02 -18.56
C THR A 134 -10.59 -1.68 -17.19
N SER A 135 -10.51 -3.00 -17.16
CA SER A 135 -10.32 -3.79 -15.93
C SER A 135 -9.00 -3.47 -15.23
N ILE A 136 -7.89 -3.43 -15.97
CA ILE A 136 -6.57 -3.08 -15.42
C ILE A 136 -6.56 -1.64 -14.88
N LYS A 137 -7.14 -0.69 -15.63
CA LYS A 137 -7.25 0.71 -15.16
C LYS A 137 -8.07 0.79 -13.86
N ARG A 138 -9.20 0.10 -13.80
CA ARG A 138 -10.07 0.07 -12.62
C ARG A 138 -9.36 -0.52 -11.41
N GLU A 139 -8.68 -1.65 -11.58
CA GLU A 139 -7.90 -2.29 -10.52
C GLU A 139 -6.83 -1.36 -9.97
N LYS A 140 -6.07 -0.69 -10.86
CA LYS A 140 -5.05 0.28 -10.46
C LYS A 140 -5.62 1.44 -9.64
N ILE A 141 -6.73 2.02 -10.09
CA ILE A 141 -7.40 3.12 -9.37
C ILE A 141 -7.87 2.66 -7.99
N LEU A 142 -8.52 1.50 -7.91
CA LEU A 142 -9.00 0.94 -6.64
C LEU A 142 -7.85 0.70 -5.66
N ARG A 143 -6.73 0.16 -6.16
CA ARG A 143 -5.53 -0.05 -5.35
C ARG A 143 -4.96 1.27 -4.82
N THR A 144 -4.80 2.28 -5.67
CA THR A 144 -4.31 3.59 -5.25
C THR A 144 -5.24 4.25 -4.22
N HIS A 145 -6.56 4.19 -4.42
CA HIS A 145 -7.51 4.69 -3.43
C HIS A 145 -7.41 3.93 -2.10
N SER A 146 -7.27 2.61 -2.15
CA SER A 146 -7.08 1.79 -0.94
C SER A 146 -5.81 2.17 -0.18
N GLU A 147 -4.70 2.38 -0.90
CA GLU A 147 -3.42 2.81 -0.32
C GLU A 147 -3.51 4.21 0.31
N VAL A 148 -4.18 5.16 -0.36
CA VAL A 148 -4.42 6.51 0.17
C VAL A 148 -5.29 6.46 1.43
N LEU A 149 -6.42 5.77 1.38
CA LEU A 149 -7.32 5.61 2.53
C LEU A 149 -6.61 4.95 3.72
N LYS A 150 -5.79 3.93 3.46
CA LYS A 150 -4.98 3.29 4.50
C LYS A 150 -3.99 4.27 5.11
N ARG A 151 -3.32 5.08 4.29
CA ARG A 151 -2.37 6.09 4.79
C ARG A 151 -3.09 7.15 5.61
N GLU A 152 -4.19 7.72 5.13
CA GLU A 152 -4.97 8.74 5.86
C GLU A 152 -5.53 8.20 7.18
N ALA A 153 -5.99 6.95 7.20
CA ALA A 153 -6.50 6.32 8.42
C ALA A 153 -5.41 6.08 9.49
N THR A 154 -4.15 5.95 9.09
CA THR A 154 -3.07 5.46 9.96
C THR A 154 -1.96 6.46 10.24
N THR A 155 -1.89 7.57 9.50
CA THR A 155 -0.82 8.58 9.64
C THR A 155 -1.36 9.92 10.12
N ASP A 156 -0.52 10.66 10.83
CA ASP A 156 -0.77 12.06 11.20
C ASP A 156 -0.51 12.96 9.98
N SER A 157 -1.48 13.80 9.63
CA SER A 157 -1.45 14.61 8.40
C SER A 157 -0.35 15.68 8.41
N LEU A 158 0.06 16.16 9.59
CA LEU A 158 1.11 17.17 9.73
C LEU A 158 2.51 16.54 9.63
N THR A 159 2.77 15.53 10.46
CA THR A 159 4.12 15.00 10.69
C THR A 159 4.45 13.77 9.84
N GLY A 160 3.44 13.11 9.25
CA GLY A 160 3.59 11.94 8.40
C GLY A 160 4.01 10.64 9.10
N ILE A 161 4.21 10.67 10.43
CA ILE A 161 4.36 9.47 11.26
C ILE A 161 2.98 8.87 11.56
N TYR A 162 2.92 7.76 12.31
CA TYR A 162 1.64 7.17 12.64
C TYR A 162 0.77 8.11 13.50
N ASN A 163 -0.54 7.99 13.40
CA ASN A 163 -1.46 8.71 14.29
C ASN A 163 -1.74 7.88 15.55
N ARG A 164 -2.37 8.51 16.54
CA ARG A 164 -2.80 7.85 17.78
C ARG A 164 -3.66 6.61 17.53
N ARG A 165 -4.57 6.65 16.57
CA ARG A 165 -5.44 5.51 16.27
C ARG A 165 -4.63 4.27 15.87
N PHE A 166 -3.66 4.45 14.98
CA PHE A 166 -2.76 3.37 14.58
C PHE A 166 -1.98 2.83 15.78
N PHE A 167 -1.45 3.72 16.63
CA PHE A 167 -0.78 3.32 17.86
C PHE A 167 -1.69 2.47 18.75
N ASP A 168 -2.90 2.93 19.06
CA ASP A 168 -3.83 2.23 19.96
C ASP A 168 -4.20 0.83 19.44
N GLU A 169 -4.39 0.69 18.12
CA GLU A 169 -4.66 -0.59 17.46
C GLU A 169 -3.45 -1.55 17.57
N HIS A 170 -2.24 -1.07 17.27
CA HIS A 170 -1.02 -1.89 17.29
C HIS A 170 -0.55 -2.20 18.71
N TYR A 171 -0.77 -1.28 19.65
CA TYR A 171 -0.42 -1.43 21.05
C TYR A 171 -1.12 -2.62 21.68
N LYS A 172 -2.43 -2.78 21.44
CA LYS A 172 -3.22 -3.93 21.92
C LYS A 172 -2.64 -5.27 21.47
N MET A 173 -2.18 -5.33 20.21
CA MET A 173 -1.57 -6.54 19.67
C MET A 173 -0.19 -6.79 20.29
N ALA A 174 0.64 -5.74 20.40
CA ALA A 174 2.00 -5.84 20.91
C ALA A 174 2.05 -6.20 22.40
N ILE A 175 1.23 -5.58 23.24
CA ILE A 175 1.16 -5.90 24.68
C ILE A 175 0.63 -7.32 24.88
N GLY A 176 -0.38 -7.74 24.12
CA GLY A 176 -0.89 -9.11 24.16
C GLY A 176 0.18 -10.14 23.75
N HIS A 177 0.99 -9.84 22.73
CA HIS A 177 2.13 -10.67 22.35
C HIS A 177 3.20 -10.70 23.45
N ALA A 178 3.58 -9.54 24.00
CA ALA A 178 4.57 -9.42 25.06
C ALA A 178 4.20 -10.25 26.29
N VAL A 179 2.94 -10.15 26.74
CA VAL A 179 2.40 -10.91 27.87
C VAL A 179 2.39 -12.42 27.58
N ARG A 180 1.85 -12.84 26.42
CA ARG A 180 1.76 -14.28 26.08
C ARG A 180 3.10 -14.96 25.92
N HIS A 181 4.10 -14.26 25.39
CA HIS A 181 5.41 -14.82 25.08
C HIS A 181 6.49 -14.45 26.10
N HIS A 182 6.14 -13.71 27.16
CA HIS A 182 7.07 -13.19 28.16
C HIS A 182 8.27 -12.44 27.57
N VAL A 183 8.03 -11.71 26.48
CA VAL A 183 9.05 -10.89 25.82
C VAL A 183 8.92 -9.42 26.23
N PRO A 184 10.03 -8.66 26.30
CA PRO A 184 9.94 -7.29 26.78
C PRO A 184 9.25 -6.35 25.79
N LEU A 185 8.54 -5.36 26.31
CA LEU A 185 7.94 -4.28 25.52
C LEU A 185 8.17 -2.95 26.25
N THR A 186 8.77 -1.98 25.56
CA THR A 186 8.99 -0.63 26.12
C THR A 186 8.11 0.38 25.43
N VAL A 187 7.51 1.28 26.21
CA VAL A 187 6.78 2.45 25.70
C VAL A 187 7.46 3.72 26.20
N PHE A 188 7.62 4.68 25.29
CA PHE A 188 8.13 6.02 25.58
C PHE A 188 7.05 7.05 25.28
N MET A 189 6.80 7.95 26.22
CA MET A 189 6.03 9.17 26.07
C MET A 189 7.00 10.34 25.96
N VAL A 190 6.85 11.13 24.92
CA VAL A 190 7.75 12.24 24.59
C VAL A 190 6.92 13.50 24.43
N ASP A 191 7.30 14.58 25.09
CA ASP A 191 6.62 15.86 25.03
C ASP A 191 7.62 16.98 24.79
N ILE A 192 7.27 17.91 23.90
CA ILE A 192 8.10 19.10 23.64
C ILE A 192 7.92 20.10 24.77
N ASP A 193 9.01 20.44 25.45
CA ASP A 193 8.97 21.33 26.59
C ASP A 193 8.59 22.76 26.18
N TYR A 194 7.63 23.34 26.90
CA TYR A 194 7.15 24.72 26.70
C TYR A 194 6.68 25.00 25.26
N PHE A 195 6.06 24.01 24.61
CA PHE A 195 5.63 24.15 23.21
C PHE A 195 4.49 25.16 23.03
N LYS A 196 3.64 25.35 24.04
CA LYS A 196 2.63 26.42 24.04
C LYS A 196 3.30 27.79 23.93
N GLU A 197 4.31 28.07 24.78
CA GLU A 197 5.07 29.32 24.75
C GLU A 197 5.83 29.51 23.44
N TYR A 198 6.28 28.40 22.83
CA TYR A 198 6.85 28.43 21.48
C TYR A 198 5.82 28.91 20.45
N ASN A 199 4.63 28.31 20.43
CA ASN A 199 3.56 28.70 19.51
C ASN A 199 3.09 30.14 19.74
N ASP A 200 2.96 30.56 20.99
CA ASP A 200 2.54 31.92 21.34
C ASP A 200 3.57 32.96 20.87
N ASN A 201 4.85 32.62 20.84
CA ASN A 201 5.93 33.53 20.43
C ASN A 201 6.22 33.52 18.94
N TYR A 202 6.24 32.35 18.29
CA TYR A 202 6.66 32.19 16.89
C TYR A 202 5.50 31.92 15.92
N GLY A 203 4.28 31.70 16.44
CA GLY A 203 3.09 31.37 15.69
C GLY A 203 2.98 29.89 15.33
N HIS A 204 1.74 29.42 15.13
CA HIS A 204 1.43 28.01 14.83
C HIS A 204 2.17 27.46 13.61
N VAL A 205 2.41 28.27 12.56
CA VAL A 205 3.16 27.83 11.37
C VAL A 205 4.60 27.45 11.72
N ALA A 206 5.24 28.15 12.66
CA ALA A 206 6.57 27.80 13.14
C ALA A 206 6.51 26.57 14.05
N GLY A 207 5.46 26.43 14.85
CA GLY A 207 5.16 25.25 15.65
C GLY A 207 5.04 23.99 14.80
N ASP A 208 4.26 24.05 13.73
CA ASP A 208 4.07 22.96 12.78
C ASP A 208 5.39 22.50 12.16
N LYS A 209 6.25 23.45 11.77
CA LYS A 209 7.61 23.15 11.27
C LYS A 209 8.48 22.50 12.33
N ALA A 210 8.36 22.91 13.60
CA ALA A 210 9.09 22.29 14.70
C ALA A 210 8.61 20.84 14.94
N LEU A 211 7.29 20.60 14.95
CA LEU A 211 6.71 19.26 15.09
C LEU A 211 7.18 18.32 13.98
N ILE A 212 7.21 18.78 12.73
CA ILE A 212 7.71 18.00 11.58
C ILE A 212 9.19 17.62 11.79
N GLN A 213 10.02 18.57 12.22
CA GLN A 213 11.45 18.33 12.44
C GLN A 213 11.71 17.38 13.61
N VAL A 214 10.98 17.54 14.72
CA VAL A 214 11.04 16.65 15.88
C VAL A 214 10.61 15.23 15.48
N ALA A 215 9.47 15.09 14.78
CA ALA A 215 9.00 13.80 14.30
C ALA A 215 10.03 13.11 13.40
N ALA A 216 10.67 13.86 12.49
CA ALA A 216 11.73 13.34 11.62
C ALA A 216 12.98 12.92 12.42
N ALA A 217 13.38 13.70 13.44
CA ALA A 217 14.52 13.38 14.30
C ALA A 217 14.31 12.11 15.11
N LEU A 218 13.12 11.96 15.71
CA LEU A 218 12.71 10.75 16.42
C LEU A 218 12.67 9.55 15.45
N ARG A 219 12.04 9.71 14.28
CA ARG A 219 11.90 8.64 13.27
C ARG A 219 13.24 8.08 12.82
N LYS A 220 14.26 8.93 12.65
CA LYS A 220 15.62 8.51 12.26
C LYS A 220 16.30 7.59 13.29
N GLN A 221 15.82 7.56 14.54
CA GLN A 221 16.38 6.69 15.57
C GLN A 221 15.81 5.26 15.53
N LEU A 222 14.67 5.05 14.87
CA LEU A 222 14.02 3.74 14.75
C LEU A 222 14.69 2.94 13.64
N LEU A 223 15.08 1.70 13.95
CA LEU A 223 15.85 0.84 13.04
C LEU A 223 15.04 -0.37 12.56
N ARG A 224 14.01 -0.79 13.30
CA ARG A 224 13.25 -1.99 13.00
C ARG A 224 11.89 -1.63 12.41
N ALA A 225 11.41 -2.45 11.48
CA ALA A 225 10.06 -2.32 10.93
C ALA A 225 8.96 -2.49 11.98
N THR A 226 9.27 -3.13 13.11
CA THR A 226 8.36 -3.34 14.24
C THR A 226 8.32 -2.18 15.23
N ASP A 227 9.25 -1.22 15.13
CA ASP A 227 9.26 -0.04 15.99
C ASP A 227 8.14 0.90 15.54
N VAL A 228 7.31 1.35 16.49
CA VAL A 228 6.22 2.28 16.22
C VAL A 228 6.56 3.64 16.80
N LEU A 229 6.42 4.68 15.98
CA LEU A 229 6.43 6.08 16.38
C LEU A 229 5.14 6.72 15.89
N ALA A 230 4.39 7.33 16.81
CA ALA A 230 3.14 8.02 16.50
C ALA A 230 3.06 9.39 17.18
N ARG A 231 2.29 10.31 16.59
CA ARG A 231 1.86 11.53 17.26
C ARG A 231 0.62 11.22 18.09
N PHE A 232 0.73 11.38 19.40
CA PHE A 232 -0.32 11.02 20.35
C PHE A 232 -1.39 12.12 20.46
N GLY A 233 -0.98 13.38 20.38
CA GLY A 233 -1.85 14.55 20.31
C GLY A 233 -1.05 15.83 20.57
N GLY A 234 -1.42 16.96 19.98
CA GLY A 234 -0.71 18.24 20.19
C GLY A 234 0.80 18.11 19.92
N GLU A 235 1.62 18.35 20.93
CA GLU A 235 3.07 18.21 20.96
C GLU A 235 3.60 16.87 21.51
N GLU A 236 2.71 15.92 21.79
CA GLU A 236 3.04 14.63 22.37
C GLU A 236 3.29 13.57 21.29
N PHE A 237 4.40 12.85 21.45
CA PHE A 237 4.77 11.69 20.65
C PHE A 237 4.83 10.45 21.53
N ILE A 238 4.55 9.31 20.93
CA ILE A 238 4.62 8.01 21.59
C ILE A 238 5.43 7.03 20.76
N LEU A 239 6.29 6.26 21.42
CA LEU A 239 7.03 5.18 20.81
C LEU A 239 6.73 3.86 21.50
N MET A 240 6.63 2.78 20.72
CA MET A 240 6.50 1.41 21.22
C MET A 240 7.55 0.53 20.54
N LEU A 241 8.43 -0.05 21.35
CA LEU A 241 9.56 -0.85 20.90
C LEU A 241 9.47 -2.27 21.48
N PRO A 242 9.10 -3.27 20.65
CA PRO A 242 9.14 -4.67 21.04
C PRO A 242 10.57 -5.17 21.27
N ASN A 243 10.73 -6.11 22.21
CA ASN A 243 11.98 -6.77 22.54
C ASN A 243 13.09 -5.80 22.98
N MET A 244 12.74 -4.73 23.68
CA MET A 244 13.68 -3.79 24.27
C MET A 244 13.67 -3.92 25.79
N ALA A 245 14.82 -4.23 26.38
CA ALA A 245 15.00 -4.33 27.83
C ALA A 245 15.22 -2.93 28.48
N PRO A 246 14.94 -2.77 29.79
CA PRO A 246 15.00 -1.47 30.47
C PRO A 246 16.36 -0.76 30.43
N ASP A 247 17.44 -1.52 30.51
CA ASP A 247 18.83 -1.04 30.45
C ASP A 247 19.16 -0.38 29.11
N ILE A 248 18.72 -1.00 28.01
CA ILE A 248 18.85 -0.45 26.65
C ILE A 248 17.88 0.72 26.44
N ALA A 249 16.70 0.66 27.06
CA ALA A 249 15.68 1.70 26.93
C ALA A 249 16.16 3.07 27.43
N MET A 250 16.90 3.13 28.53
CA MET A 250 17.44 4.41 29.04
C MET A 250 18.42 5.06 28.03
N LEU A 251 19.34 4.26 27.49
CA LEU A 251 20.27 4.73 26.44
C LEU A 251 19.53 5.21 25.20
N PHE A 252 18.46 4.51 24.83
CA PHE A 252 17.61 4.91 23.70
C PHE A 252 16.83 6.20 23.98
N ALA A 253 16.29 6.37 25.20
CA ALA A 253 15.63 7.62 25.61
C ALA A 253 16.59 8.81 25.48
N GLU A 254 17.81 8.69 26.01
CA GLU A 254 18.81 9.75 25.89
C GLU A 254 19.23 10.03 24.45
N LYS A 255 19.27 8.99 23.60
CA LYS A 255 19.50 9.14 22.16
C LYS A 255 18.36 9.91 21.47
N LEU A 256 17.09 9.64 21.81
CA LEU A 256 15.95 10.39 21.30
C LEU A 256 16.00 11.86 21.74
N ARG A 257 16.25 12.10 23.03
CA ARG A 257 16.34 13.43 23.61
C ARG A 257 17.45 14.26 22.95
N THR A 258 18.64 13.66 22.80
CA THR A 258 19.79 14.30 22.16
C THR A 258 19.52 14.59 20.69
N ALA A 259 18.90 13.65 19.96
CA ALA A 259 18.55 13.86 18.55
C ALA A 259 17.62 15.06 18.34
N VAL A 260 16.69 15.33 19.27
CA VAL A 260 15.85 16.54 19.23
C VAL A 260 16.64 17.78 19.61
N TRP A 261 17.46 17.70 20.66
CA TRP A 261 18.31 18.79 21.10
C TRP A 261 19.27 19.30 20.00
N ASP A 262 19.82 18.37 19.21
CA ASP A 262 20.76 18.64 18.12
C ASP A 262 20.11 19.30 16.90
N LEU A 263 18.77 19.38 16.84
CA LEU A 263 18.09 20.19 15.83
C LEU A 263 18.38 21.68 16.00
N ASN A 264 18.82 22.12 17.18
CA ASN A 264 19.17 23.51 17.48
C ASN A 264 18.06 24.53 17.13
N ILE A 265 16.79 24.13 17.23
CA ILE A 265 15.65 25.02 16.91
C ILE A 265 15.52 26.07 18.02
N PRO A 266 15.63 27.39 17.74
CA PRO A 266 15.61 28.42 18.77
C PRO A 266 14.29 28.50 19.54
N HIS A 267 14.34 28.58 20.87
CA HIS A 267 13.19 28.77 21.74
C HIS A 267 13.54 29.76 22.86
N PHE A 268 13.45 31.05 22.58
CA PHE A 268 13.87 32.12 23.50
C PHE A 268 12.89 32.36 24.67
N LYS A 269 11.70 31.76 24.62
CA LYS A 269 10.68 31.86 25.68
C LYS A 269 10.65 30.65 26.62
N SER A 270 11.49 29.65 26.38
CA SER A 270 11.60 28.49 27.24
C SER A 270 12.28 28.88 28.55
N HIS A 271 11.78 28.34 29.66
CA HIS A 271 12.33 28.61 30.98
C HIS A 271 13.58 27.78 31.30
N ILE A 272 13.94 26.82 30.45
CA ILE A 272 15.00 25.85 30.72
C ILE A 272 16.15 25.90 29.71
N SER A 273 15.95 26.45 28.51
CA SER A 273 17.01 26.55 27.51
C SER A 273 16.68 27.57 26.42
N GLN A 274 17.63 27.86 25.53
CA GLN A 274 17.45 28.76 24.38
C GLN A 274 17.01 28.01 23.10
N ARG A 275 16.63 26.74 23.23
CA ARG A 275 16.24 25.87 22.11
C ARG A 275 15.13 24.90 22.51
N ILE A 276 14.52 24.26 21.53
CA ILE A 276 13.56 23.19 21.78
C ILE A 276 14.25 22.02 22.50
N SER A 277 13.61 21.51 23.54
CA SER A 277 13.96 20.27 24.23
C SER A 277 12.73 19.38 24.39
N VAL A 278 12.96 18.14 24.78
CA VAL A 278 11.89 17.19 25.08
C VAL A 278 12.10 16.56 26.45
N SER A 279 11.00 16.33 27.14
CA SER A 279 10.94 15.45 28.31
C SER A 279 10.46 14.07 27.86
N ILE A 280 11.07 13.01 28.39
CA ILE A 280 10.75 11.63 28.02
C ILE A 280 10.42 10.82 29.27
N GLY A 281 9.22 10.27 29.31
CA GLY A 281 8.82 9.25 30.28
C GLY A 281 8.78 7.89 29.63
N PHE A 282 9.29 6.86 30.28
CA PHE A 282 9.17 5.52 29.73
C PHE A 282 8.98 4.45 30.79
N SER A 283 8.36 3.37 30.37
CA SER A 283 8.06 2.21 31.18
C SER A 283 8.30 0.94 30.36
N ASN A 284 8.50 -0.17 31.05
CA ASN A 284 8.81 -1.43 30.42
C ASN A 284 7.99 -2.56 31.03
N TYR A 285 7.45 -3.40 30.15
CA TYR A 285 6.95 -4.72 30.50
C TYR A 285 8.11 -5.72 30.39
N HIS A 286 8.44 -6.41 31.49
CA HIS A 286 9.36 -7.55 31.48
C HIS A 286 8.94 -8.59 32.52
N LYS A 287 8.51 -9.77 32.06
CA LYS A 287 8.23 -10.95 32.91
C LYS A 287 7.31 -10.69 34.11
N HIS A 288 6.31 -9.82 33.96
CA HIS A 288 5.33 -9.54 35.02
C HIS A 288 4.06 -10.36 34.79
N PRO A 289 3.56 -11.15 35.76
CA PRO A 289 2.24 -11.75 35.70
C PRO A 289 1.17 -10.67 35.88
N ASP A 290 0.07 -10.76 35.12
CA ASP A 290 -1.15 -9.94 35.28
C ASP A 290 -0.97 -8.42 35.19
N VAL A 291 -0.52 -7.95 34.01
CA VAL A 291 -0.45 -6.52 33.69
C VAL A 291 -1.71 -6.10 32.93
N ASP A 292 -2.49 -5.16 33.49
CA ASP A 292 -3.48 -4.42 32.72
C ASP A 292 -2.78 -3.76 31.53
N ALA A 293 -3.29 -3.98 30.31
CA ALA A 293 -2.75 -3.40 29.09
C ALA A 293 -2.60 -1.88 29.20
N ASN A 294 -3.43 -1.19 29.98
CA ASN A 294 -3.30 0.26 30.16
C ASN A 294 -2.26 0.66 31.21
N ALA A 295 -1.84 -0.23 32.11
CA ALA A 295 -0.91 0.09 33.19
C ALA A 295 0.46 0.54 32.65
N LEU A 296 0.95 -0.09 31.58
CA LEU A 296 2.21 0.29 30.97
C LEU A 296 2.18 1.73 30.40
N LEU A 297 1.11 2.09 29.69
CA LEU A 297 0.92 3.46 29.18
C LEU A 297 0.82 4.48 30.32
N LYS A 298 -0.01 4.20 31.34
CA LYS A 298 -0.15 5.07 32.52
C LYS A 298 1.16 5.26 33.26
N CYS A 299 1.98 4.20 33.35
CA CYS A 299 3.29 4.26 33.98
C CYS A 299 4.28 5.11 33.16
N ALA A 300 4.25 5.03 31.82
CA ALA A 300 5.08 5.89 30.96
C ALA A 300 4.66 7.36 31.05
N ASP A 301 3.36 7.64 31.12
CA ASP A 301 2.80 8.99 31.33
C ASP A 301 3.21 9.57 32.69
N ALA A 302 3.09 8.78 33.76
CA ALA A 302 3.58 9.18 35.09
C ALA A 302 5.09 9.44 35.09
N ALA A 303 5.87 8.65 34.37
CA ALA A 303 7.31 8.89 34.23
C ALA A 303 7.59 10.21 33.50
N LEU A 304 6.79 10.55 32.49
CA LEU A 304 6.92 11.82 31.75
C LEU A 304 6.61 13.00 32.67
N TYR A 305 5.60 12.85 33.51
CA TYR A 305 5.27 13.85 34.51
C TYR A 305 6.43 14.09 35.51
N GLU A 306 7.08 13.02 35.99
CA GLU A 306 8.26 13.14 36.85
C GLU A 306 9.45 13.78 36.12
N ALA A 307 9.68 13.46 34.84
CA ALA A 307 10.67 14.15 34.01
C ALA A 307 10.41 15.67 33.91
N LYS A 308 9.14 16.06 33.73
CA LYS A 308 8.73 17.48 33.67
C LYS A 308 8.94 18.18 35.02
N LYS A 309 8.61 17.52 36.13
CA LYS A 309 8.80 18.05 37.48
C LYS A 309 10.26 18.23 37.86
N ALA A 310 11.10 17.27 37.49
CA ALA A 310 12.51 17.27 37.85
C ALA A 310 13.35 18.27 37.01
N GLY A 311 12.71 19.19 36.28
CA GLY A 311 13.41 20.26 35.54
C GLY A 311 13.39 20.14 34.02
N ARG A 312 12.64 19.17 33.45
CA ARG A 312 12.48 18.97 31.99
C ARG A 312 13.78 18.64 31.26
N ASN A 313 13.76 18.52 29.93
CA ASN A 313 14.91 18.15 29.10
C ASN A 313 15.68 16.92 29.65
N GLN A 314 14.95 15.87 30.03
CA GLN A 314 15.51 14.66 30.60
C GLN A 314 14.61 13.46 30.34
N SER A 315 15.18 12.28 30.54
CA SER A 315 14.44 11.01 30.50
C SER A 315 14.21 10.50 31.92
N TYR A 316 13.04 9.92 32.16
CA TYR A 316 12.70 9.30 33.44
C TYR A 316 12.09 7.92 33.20
N PHE A 317 12.54 6.94 33.99
CA PHE A 317 12.06 5.57 33.94
C PHE A 317 11.21 5.28 35.18
N LEU A 318 10.02 4.72 34.97
CA LEU A 318 9.27 4.09 36.06
C LEU A 318 9.13 2.58 35.79
N PRO A 319 9.55 1.73 36.74
CA PRO A 319 9.30 0.30 36.63
C PRO A 319 7.81 0.03 36.89
N LEU A 320 7.22 -0.80 36.03
CA LEU A 320 5.79 -1.11 36.07
C LEU A 320 5.32 -1.68 37.44
N GLN A 321 6.21 -2.35 38.17
CA GLN A 321 5.95 -2.93 39.50
C GLN A 321 5.55 -1.88 40.56
N GLN A 322 6.09 -0.66 40.48
CA GLN A 322 5.84 0.40 41.47
C GLN A 322 4.47 1.07 41.27
N PHE A 323 3.85 0.92 40.10
CA PHE A 323 2.58 1.56 39.77
C PHE A 323 1.37 0.82 40.34
N ASN A 324 1.43 -0.53 40.39
CA ASN A 324 0.35 -1.35 40.97
C ASN A 324 0.22 -1.18 42.49
N THR A 325 1.28 -0.76 43.19
CA THR A 325 1.28 -0.56 44.65
C THR A 325 0.75 0.79 45.11
N GLN A 326 0.52 1.77 44.22
CA GLN A 326 0.15 3.14 44.62
C GLN A 326 -1.24 3.60 44.16
N THR A 327 -2.00 2.79 43.41
CA THR A 327 -3.26 3.25 42.81
C THR A 327 -4.49 2.91 43.67
N THR A 328 -4.55 3.50 44.87
CA THR A 328 -5.81 3.84 45.56
C THR A 328 -5.88 5.36 45.75
N ALA A 329 -5.97 6.11 44.66
CA ALA A 329 -6.34 7.54 44.62
C ALA A 329 -6.83 7.88 43.20
N PRO A 330 -7.78 8.83 43.05
CA PRO A 330 -8.76 8.79 41.97
C PRO A 330 -8.15 9.15 40.61
N ALA A 331 -8.77 8.59 39.56
CA ALA A 331 -8.43 8.79 38.16
C ALA A 331 -8.29 10.28 37.82
N GLY A 332 -7.04 10.75 37.77
CA GLY A 332 -6.66 12.00 37.13
C GLY A 332 -7.07 11.92 35.67
N THR A 333 -7.93 12.84 35.26
CA THR A 333 -8.50 12.97 33.94
C THR A 333 -7.38 13.02 32.91
N LEU A 334 -7.35 12.07 31.96
CA LEU A 334 -6.64 12.24 30.68
C LEU A 334 -6.98 13.64 30.17
N HIS A 335 -5.99 14.53 30.15
CA HIS A 335 -6.24 15.96 29.96
C HIS A 335 -6.85 16.19 28.57
N LYS A 336 -8.17 16.41 28.56
CA LYS A 336 -8.90 16.94 27.40
C LYS A 336 -8.51 18.42 27.25
N SER A 337 -7.62 18.73 26.31
CA SER A 337 -7.53 20.07 25.76
C SER A 337 -8.46 20.16 24.56
N ILE A 338 -9.69 20.56 24.91
CA ILE A 338 -10.68 21.37 24.21
C ILE A 338 -10.34 21.69 22.74
N SER A 339 -11.19 21.15 21.86
CA SER A 339 -11.50 21.65 20.52
C SER A 339 -11.83 23.14 20.60
N HIS A 340 -11.19 23.98 19.79
CA HIS A 340 -11.76 25.09 18.99
C HIS A 340 -10.82 25.36 17.83
#